data_AF-A0A2G9RVZ0-F1
#
_entry.id   AF-A0A2G9RVZ0-F1
#
_cell.length_a   1.000
_cell.length_b   1.000
_cell.length_c   1.000
_cell.angle_alpha   90.00
_cell.angle_beta   90.00
_cell.angle_gamma   90.00
#
_symmetry.space_group_name_H-M   'P 1'
#
loop_
_entity.id
_entity.type
_entity.pdbx_description
1 polymer ?
#
loop_
_entity_poly.entity_id
_entity_poly.type
_entity_poly.pdbx_seq_one_letter_code
_entity_poly.pdbx_strand_id
1 'polypeptide(L)'
;YNSELITRNQWDMWHPTLVAEALFAIANIFSSLRLISLFTANSHLGPLQISLGRMLLDILKFLFIYCLVLLAFANGLNQLYFNYDTNNFDNKTLNCTGIRCEKQNNAFSTLFETLQSLFWSIFGLINLYVTKVQPDHKFTEFVGATMFGTYNVISLVVLLNMLIAMMNNSYQLIADHADIEWKFARTKLWMSYFEEGGTLPTPFNIIPSPKSAWYFFKWIQKQLALPCSTVLSDRALDQTFIKEKRTLKMRF
;
A
#
# COMPACT_ATOMS: atom_id res chain seq x y z
N TYR A 1 8.12 41.17 11.67
CA TYR A 1 7.42 40.28 10.73
C TYR A 1 6.20 39.76 11.43
N ASN A 2 5.07 40.45 11.26
CA ASN A 2 3.78 40.03 11.80
C ASN A 2 3.35 38.80 11.00
N SER A 3 3.55 37.61 11.56
CA SER A 3 2.88 36.41 11.11
C SER A 3 1.40 36.56 11.47
N GLU A 4 0.67 37.36 10.70
CA GLU A 4 -0.79 37.28 10.69
C GLU A 4 -1.14 35.81 10.46
N LEU A 5 -1.93 35.24 11.37
CA LEU A 5 -2.36 33.85 11.33
C LEU A 5 -3.23 33.66 10.08
N ILE A 6 -2.59 33.31 8.96
CA ILE A 6 -3.28 33.02 7.70
C ILE A 6 -4.27 31.89 7.96
N THR A 7 -5.54 32.13 7.66
CA THR A 7 -6.60 31.13 7.81
C THR A 7 -6.34 29.94 6.88
N ARG A 8 -6.68 28.71 7.33
CA ARG A 8 -6.38 27.47 6.59
C ARG A 8 -6.87 27.48 5.13
N ASN A 9 -7.98 28.17 4.85
CA ASN A 9 -8.56 28.28 3.52
C ASN A 9 -7.68 29.03 2.51
N GLN A 10 -6.71 29.83 2.99
CA GLN A 10 -5.80 30.62 2.16
C GLN A 10 -4.44 29.96 2.01
N TRP A 11 -4.24 28.75 2.56
CA TRP A 11 -2.99 28.03 2.43
C TRP A 11 -2.81 27.51 1.01
N ASP A 12 -1.56 27.50 0.54
CA ASP A 12 -1.22 26.87 -0.72
C ASP A 12 -1.46 25.34 -0.65
N MET A 13 -1.77 24.73 -1.79
CA MET A 13 -2.09 23.30 -1.90
C MET A 13 -0.97 22.40 -1.37
N TRP A 14 0.29 22.81 -1.58
CA TRP A 14 1.48 22.08 -1.14
C TRP A 14 2.07 22.59 0.18
N HIS A 15 1.28 23.31 0.99
CA HIS A 15 1.74 23.81 2.28
C HIS A 15 2.24 22.64 3.16
N PRO A 16 3.44 22.73 3.76
CA PRO A 16 4.09 21.61 4.45
C PRO A 16 3.25 21.05 5.60
N THR A 17 2.46 21.89 6.29
CA THR A 17 1.53 21.43 7.34
C THR A 17 0.44 20.50 6.79
N LEU A 18 -0.12 20.78 5.60
CA LEU A 18 -1.16 19.92 5.00
C LEU A 18 -0.57 18.57 4.59
N VAL A 19 0.63 18.58 4.01
CA VAL A 19 1.35 17.36 3.64
C VAL A 19 1.70 16.54 4.89
N ALA A 20 2.16 17.20 5.95
CA ALA A 20 2.45 16.55 7.23
C ALA A 20 1.20 15.91 7.85
N GLU A 21 0.07 16.61 7.87
CA GLU A 21 -1.21 16.07 8.35
C GLU A 21 -1.67 14.86 7.53
N ALA A 22 -1.57 14.94 6.19
CA ALA A 22 -1.95 13.84 5.30
C ALA A 22 -1.07 12.59 5.50
N LEU A 23 0.26 12.78 5.55
CA LEU A 23 1.20 11.69 5.83
C LEU A 23 1.01 11.11 7.22
N PHE A 24 0.71 11.94 8.22
CA PHE A 24 0.41 11.50 9.58
C PHE A 24 -0.87 10.66 9.63
N ALA A 25 -1.92 11.05 8.91
CA ALA A 25 -3.14 10.25 8.79
C ALA A 25 -2.88 8.88 8.14
N ILE A 26 -2.09 8.83 7.06
CA ILE A 26 -1.68 7.58 6.41
C ILE A 26 -0.87 6.70 7.38
N ALA A 27 0.07 7.30 8.13
CA ALA A 27 0.87 6.58 9.12
C ALA A 27 0.00 6.00 10.25
N ASN A 28 -1.04 6.70 10.69
CA ASN A 28 -1.97 6.21 11.70
C ASN A 28 -2.77 4.99 11.21
N ILE A 29 -3.17 4.97 9.94
CA ILE A 29 -3.83 3.80 9.32
C ILE A 29 -2.87 2.60 9.34
N PHE A 30 -1.62 2.74 8.89
CA PHE A 30 -0.66 1.64 8.93
C PHE A 30 -0.31 1.19 10.36
N SER A 31 -0.20 2.13 11.30
CA SER A 31 0.04 1.85 12.71
C SER A 31 -1.07 1.00 13.33
N SER A 32 -2.34 1.36 13.08
CA SER A 32 -3.50 0.59 13.55
C SER A 32 -3.64 -0.77 12.84
N LEU A 33 -3.37 -0.85 11.54
CA LEU A 33 -3.37 -2.11 10.79
C LEU A 33 -2.31 -3.11 11.29
N ARG A 34 -1.21 -2.63 11.89
CA ARG A 34 -0.19 -3.50 12.49
C ARG A 34 -0.77 -4.41 13.57
N LEU A 35 -1.87 -4.04 14.22
CA LEU A 35 -2.53 -4.88 15.23
C LEU A 35 -3.00 -6.23 14.65
N ILE A 36 -3.27 -6.32 13.35
CA ILE A 36 -3.60 -7.59 12.68
C ILE A 36 -2.48 -8.62 12.89
N SER A 37 -1.22 -8.20 12.95
CA SER A 37 -0.09 -9.12 13.19
C SER A 37 -0.16 -9.84 14.54
N LEU A 38 -0.83 -9.27 15.54
CA LEU A 38 -1.05 -9.89 16.85
C LEU A 38 -2.08 -11.04 16.81
N PHE A 39 -2.93 -11.11 15.77
CA PHE A 39 -3.90 -12.21 15.64
C PHE A 39 -3.22 -13.58 15.52
N THR A 40 -1.96 -13.63 15.07
CA THR A 40 -1.13 -14.84 15.04
C THR A 40 -0.95 -15.49 16.41
N ALA A 41 -1.08 -14.74 17.51
CA ALA A 41 -1.01 -15.28 18.87
C ALA A 41 -2.26 -16.07 19.27
N ASN A 42 -3.43 -15.74 18.70
CA ASN A 42 -4.70 -16.41 19.00
C ASN A 42 -4.86 -17.69 18.16
N SER A 43 -5.36 -18.77 18.79
CA SER A 43 -5.62 -20.05 18.12
C SER A 43 -6.72 -20.02 17.08
N HIS A 44 -7.71 -19.15 17.24
CA HIS A 44 -8.83 -19.08 16.28
C HIS A 44 -8.57 -18.13 15.11
N LEU A 45 -7.98 -16.96 15.38
CA LEU A 45 -7.73 -15.94 14.35
C LEU A 45 -6.42 -16.13 13.59
N GLY A 46 -5.46 -16.84 14.18
CA GLY A 46 -4.13 -17.04 13.60
C GLY A 46 -4.15 -17.79 12.26
N PRO A 47 -4.73 -18.99 12.17
CA PRO A 47 -4.82 -19.72 10.91
C PRO A 47 -5.54 -18.93 9.81
N LEU A 48 -6.62 -18.22 10.17
CA LEU A 48 -7.36 -17.36 9.25
C LEU A 48 -6.48 -16.22 8.71
N GLN A 49 -5.75 -15.52 9.58
CA GLN A 49 -4.84 -14.46 9.17
C GLN A 49 -3.74 -14.97 8.24
N ILE A 50 -3.16 -16.13 8.52
CA ILE A 50 -2.10 -16.72 7.69
C ILE A 50 -2.67 -17.08 6.31
N SER A 51 -3.85 -17.70 6.26
CA SER A 51 -4.51 -18.00 4.99
C SER A 51 -4.79 -16.75 4.15
N LEU A 52 -5.26 -15.65 4.77
CA LEU A 52 -5.47 -14.36 4.11
C LEU A 52 -4.17 -13.78 3.54
N GLY A 53 -3.08 -13.80 4.31
CA GLY A 53 -1.79 -13.28 3.88
C GLY A 53 -1.21 -14.04 2.67
N ARG A 54 -1.48 -15.35 2.59
CA ARG A 54 -1.08 -16.20 1.47
C ARG A 54 -1.90 -15.95 0.22
N MET A 55 -3.23 -15.86 0.36
CA MET A 55 -4.14 -15.55 -0.74
C MET A 55 -3.86 -14.17 -1.36
N LEU A 56 -3.35 -13.21 -0.58
CA LEU A 56 -3.00 -11.88 -1.06
C LEU A 56 -2.03 -11.92 -2.25
N LEU A 57 -1.09 -12.88 -2.28
CA LEU A 57 -0.16 -13.03 -3.41
C LEU A 57 -0.88 -13.40 -4.72
N ASP A 58 -1.94 -14.21 -4.63
CA ASP A 58 -2.74 -14.56 -5.81
C ASP A 58 -3.64 -13.40 -6.23
N ILE A 59 -4.18 -12.64 -5.27
CA ILE A 59 -4.94 -11.40 -5.54
C ILE A 59 -4.05 -10.38 -6.26
N LEU A 60 -2.79 -10.20 -5.86
CA LEU A 60 -1.86 -9.28 -6.53
C LEU A 60 -1.56 -9.67 -7.98
N LYS A 61 -1.39 -10.97 -8.26
CA LYS A 61 -1.22 -11.47 -9.65
C LYS A 61 -2.46 -11.16 -10.49
N PHE A 62 -3.65 -11.35 -9.92
CA PHE A 62 -4.89 -11.04 -10.62
C PHE A 62 -5.08 -9.53 -10.83
N LEU A 63 -4.74 -8.72 -9.83
CA LEU A 63 -4.81 -7.27 -9.90
C LEU A 63 -3.98 -6.72 -11.08
N PHE A 64 -2.86 -7.35 -11.41
CA PHE A 64 -2.06 -6.98 -12.57
C PHE A 64 -2.86 -7.12 -13.90
N ILE A 65 -3.60 -8.20 -14.08
CA ILE A 65 -4.48 -8.40 -15.26
C ILE A 65 -5.56 -7.33 -15.28
N TYR A 66 -6.17 -7.06 -14.13
CA TYR A 66 -7.16 -5.99 -13.99
C TYR A 66 -6.59 -4.61 -14.35
N CYS A 67 -5.39 -4.27 -13.91
CA CYS A 67 -4.72 -3.02 -14.28
C CYS A 67 -4.50 -2.87 -15.79
N LEU A 68 -4.18 -3.95 -16.50
CA LEU A 68 -4.05 -3.92 -17.97
C LEU A 68 -5.39 -3.61 -18.65
N VAL A 69 -6.48 -4.23 -18.18
CA VAL A 69 -7.83 -3.94 -18.69
C VAL A 69 -8.20 -2.49 -18.40
N LEU A 70 -8.00 -2.02 -17.16
CA LEU A 70 -8.27 -0.64 -16.77
C LEU A 70 -7.49 0.37 -17.63
N LEU A 71 -6.20 0.13 -17.88
CA LEU A 71 -5.40 0.99 -18.76
C LEU A 71 -5.87 0.97 -20.22
N ALA A 72 -6.26 -0.19 -20.75
CA ALA A 72 -6.77 -0.30 -22.11
C ALA A 72 -8.07 0.50 -22.32
N PHE A 73 -9.02 0.37 -21.39
CA PHE A 73 -10.28 1.14 -21.44
C PHE A 73 -10.08 2.62 -21.12
N ALA A 74 -9.16 2.97 -20.21
CA ALA A 74 -8.80 4.36 -19.92
C ALA A 74 -8.26 5.05 -21.18
N ASN A 75 -7.34 4.39 -21.91
CA ASN A 75 -6.83 4.93 -23.17
C ASN A 75 -7.93 5.10 -24.21
N GLY A 76 -8.83 4.12 -24.36
CA GLY A 76 -9.95 4.19 -25.31
C GLY A 76 -10.93 5.33 -25.00
N LEU A 77 -11.34 5.47 -23.75
CA LEU A 77 -12.27 6.52 -23.32
C LEU A 77 -11.60 7.91 -23.33
N ASN A 78 -10.35 8.02 -22.88
CA ASN A 78 -9.60 9.28 -22.98
C ASN A 78 -9.49 9.71 -24.45
N GLN A 79 -9.14 8.80 -25.37
CA GLN A 79 -9.03 9.14 -26.79
C GLN A 79 -10.37 9.61 -27.39
N LEU A 80 -11.49 9.06 -26.94
CA LEU A 80 -12.83 9.46 -27.39
C LEU A 80 -13.25 10.82 -26.82
N TYR A 81 -12.94 11.08 -25.55
CA TYR A 81 -13.44 12.25 -24.80
C TYR A 81 -12.45 13.41 -24.64
N PHE A 82 -11.18 13.24 -25.04
CA PHE A 82 -10.13 14.26 -24.90
C PHE A 82 -10.50 15.62 -25.53
N ASN A 83 -11.23 15.61 -26.66
CA ASN A 83 -11.62 16.83 -27.36
C ASN A 83 -12.84 17.55 -26.76
N TYR A 84 -13.53 16.93 -25.80
CA TYR A 84 -14.73 17.50 -25.15
C TYR A 84 -14.42 18.18 -23.82
N ASP A 85 -13.18 18.60 -23.61
CA ASP A 85 -12.77 19.29 -22.39
C ASP A 85 -13.48 20.67 -22.28
N THR A 86 -14.39 20.79 -21.32
CA THR A 86 -15.19 22.02 -21.10
C THR A 86 -14.48 23.07 -20.25
N ASN A 87 -13.19 22.86 -19.93
CA ASN A 87 -12.35 23.77 -19.13
C ASN A 87 -12.38 25.24 -19.59
N ASN A 88 -12.78 25.54 -20.83
CA ASN A 88 -12.88 26.91 -21.34
C ASN A 88 -14.28 27.57 -21.23
N PHE A 89 -15.36 26.79 -21.08
CA PHE A 89 -16.75 27.33 -21.09
C PHE A 89 -17.40 27.40 -19.70
N ASP A 90 -17.08 26.49 -18.78
CA ASP A 90 -17.74 26.39 -17.46
C ASP A 90 -17.03 27.16 -16.32
N ASN A 91 -15.89 27.83 -16.59
CA ASN A 91 -15.15 28.64 -15.60
C ASN A 91 -15.95 29.80 -14.98
N LYS A 92 -17.15 30.11 -15.51
CA LYS A 92 -18.04 31.12 -14.93
C LYS A 92 -19.08 30.57 -13.95
N THR A 93 -19.34 29.26 -13.90
CA THR A 93 -20.48 28.69 -13.16
C THR A 93 -20.15 27.52 -12.24
N LEU A 94 -19.05 26.77 -12.46
CA LEU A 94 -18.64 25.70 -11.56
C LEU A 94 -17.24 25.95 -10.97
N ASN A 95 -17.19 26.17 -9.65
CA ASN A 95 -15.94 26.29 -8.88
C ASN A 95 -15.25 24.92 -8.66
N CYS A 96 -15.76 23.84 -9.24
CA CYS A 96 -15.29 22.47 -9.00
C CYS A 96 -15.20 21.71 -10.32
N THR A 97 -14.05 21.07 -10.56
CA THR A 97 -13.79 20.22 -11.73
C THR A 97 -13.39 18.82 -11.30
N GLY A 98 -13.82 17.82 -12.07
CA GLY A 98 -13.54 16.41 -11.88
C GLY A 98 -14.70 15.61 -11.30
N ILE A 99 -14.43 14.32 -11.09
CA ILE A 99 -15.43 13.34 -10.63
C ILE A 99 -15.84 13.48 -9.16
N ARG A 100 -15.12 14.29 -8.39
CA ARG A 100 -15.32 14.48 -6.93
C ARG A 100 -16.32 15.60 -6.62
N CYS A 101 -16.82 16.28 -7.63
CA CYS A 101 -17.81 17.34 -7.49
C CYS A 101 -19.22 16.77 -7.32
N GLU A 102 -20.13 17.55 -6.74
CA GLU A 102 -21.54 17.17 -6.59
C GLU A 102 -22.19 16.80 -7.93
N LYS A 103 -21.92 17.63 -8.96
CA LYS A 103 -22.20 17.29 -10.35
C LYS A 103 -20.91 16.85 -11.02
N GLN A 104 -20.82 15.56 -11.32
CA GLN A 104 -19.65 14.96 -11.96
C GLN A 104 -19.45 15.56 -13.36
N ASN A 105 -18.29 16.18 -13.60
CA ASN A 105 -17.92 16.75 -14.88
C ASN A 105 -16.53 16.24 -15.31
N ASN A 106 -16.25 16.33 -16.61
CA ASN A 106 -14.93 16.05 -17.22
C ASN A 106 -14.29 14.72 -16.76
N ALA A 107 -15.10 13.68 -16.55
CA ALA A 107 -14.66 12.39 -16.03
C ALA A 107 -13.68 11.65 -16.94
N PHE A 108 -13.71 11.96 -18.24
CA PHE A 108 -12.91 11.30 -19.27
C PHE A 108 -11.97 12.24 -20.05
N SER A 109 -11.73 13.46 -19.56
CA SER A 109 -10.96 14.47 -20.31
C SER A 109 -9.45 14.25 -20.25
N THR A 110 -8.93 13.75 -19.13
CA THR A 110 -7.51 13.44 -18.95
C THR A 110 -7.33 11.98 -18.57
N LEU A 111 -6.20 11.39 -18.96
CA LEU A 111 -5.90 9.99 -18.66
C LEU A 111 -6.00 9.72 -17.14
N PHE A 112 -5.51 10.61 -16.29
CA PHE A 112 -5.58 10.43 -14.84
C PHE A 112 -7.02 10.44 -14.30
N GLU A 113 -7.87 11.37 -14.75
CA GLU A 113 -9.30 11.38 -14.39
C GLU A 113 -10.03 10.15 -14.94
N THR A 114 -9.68 9.69 -16.15
CA THR A 114 -10.25 8.46 -16.73
C THR A 114 -9.91 7.21 -15.92
N LEU A 115 -8.68 7.12 -15.39
CA LEU A 115 -8.27 6.03 -14.52
C LEU A 115 -9.03 6.08 -13.19
N GLN A 116 -9.20 7.26 -12.61
CA GLN A 116 -9.98 7.41 -11.38
C GLN A 116 -11.45 7.09 -11.60
N SER A 117 -12.07 7.56 -12.69
CA SER A 117 -13.49 7.32 -12.97
C SER A 117 -13.77 5.83 -13.20
N LEU A 118 -12.91 5.12 -13.96
CA LEU A 118 -13.04 3.67 -14.14
C LEU A 118 -12.79 2.88 -12.84
N PHE A 119 -11.90 3.36 -11.97
CA PHE A 119 -11.72 2.75 -10.65
C PHE A 119 -12.97 2.91 -9.77
N TRP A 120 -13.51 4.13 -9.68
CA TRP A 120 -14.69 4.40 -8.85
C TRP A 120 -15.98 3.79 -9.40
N SER A 121 -16.06 3.51 -10.71
CA SER A 121 -17.24 2.88 -11.29
C SER A 121 -17.45 1.44 -10.83
N ILE A 122 -16.39 0.73 -10.42
CA ILE A 122 -16.53 -0.62 -9.84
C ILE A 122 -17.37 -0.61 -8.57
N PHE A 123 -17.29 0.47 -7.79
CA PHE A 123 -18.09 0.64 -6.58
C PHE A 123 -19.48 1.24 -6.86
N GLY A 124 -19.83 1.48 -8.13
CA GLY A 124 -21.10 2.09 -8.52
C GLY A 124 -21.23 3.57 -8.17
N LEU A 125 -20.11 4.27 -7.92
CA LEU A 125 -20.10 5.68 -7.52
C LEU A 125 -20.08 6.67 -8.70
N ILE A 126 -19.90 6.16 -9.92
CA ILE A 126 -19.94 6.97 -11.14
C ILE A 126 -21.29 6.82 -11.81
N ASN A 127 -21.94 7.96 -12.06
CA ASN A 127 -23.24 7.98 -12.71
C ASN A 127 -23.12 7.89 -14.23
N LEU A 128 -24.14 7.36 -14.91
CA LEU A 128 -24.13 7.21 -16.37
C LEU A 128 -24.06 8.56 -17.13
N TYR A 129 -24.58 9.65 -16.53
CA TYR A 129 -24.64 10.96 -17.18
C TYR A 129 -23.26 11.56 -17.47
N VAL A 130 -22.17 11.04 -16.89
CA VAL A 130 -20.79 11.49 -17.18
C VAL A 130 -20.34 11.18 -18.60
N THR A 131 -21.06 10.31 -19.31
CA THR A 131 -20.83 10.00 -20.74
C THR A 131 -21.53 10.99 -21.68
N LYS A 132 -22.39 11.86 -21.16
CA LYS A 132 -23.04 12.90 -21.96
C LYS A 132 -22.07 14.06 -22.21
N VAL A 133 -22.12 14.61 -23.41
CA VAL A 133 -21.33 15.77 -23.80
C VAL A 133 -22.24 16.98 -24.02
N GLN A 134 -21.69 18.19 -23.87
CA GLN A 134 -22.45 19.43 -24.12
C GLN A 134 -22.95 19.56 -25.58
N PRO A 135 -22.12 19.34 -26.61
CA PRO A 135 -22.61 19.30 -27.99
C PRO A 135 -23.43 18.03 -28.26
N ASP A 136 -24.52 18.12 -29.04
CA ASP A 136 -25.44 17.00 -29.36
C ASP A 136 -24.82 15.98 -30.33
N HIS A 137 -23.75 15.32 -29.89
CA HIS A 137 -23.09 14.24 -30.62
C HIS A 137 -23.54 12.87 -30.10
N LYS A 138 -24.78 12.50 -30.41
CA LYS A 138 -25.39 11.23 -29.96
C LYS A 138 -24.57 9.98 -30.29
N PHE A 139 -23.82 10.01 -31.39
CA PHE A 139 -22.97 8.88 -31.78
C PHE A 139 -21.79 8.68 -30.81
N THR A 140 -21.07 9.74 -30.44
CA THR A 140 -19.93 9.64 -29.52
C THR A 140 -20.40 9.30 -28.11
N GLU A 141 -21.53 9.87 -27.67
CA GLU A 141 -22.16 9.50 -26.40
C GLU A 141 -22.53 8.02 -26.36
N PHE A 142 -23.16 7.50 -27.42
CA PHE A 142 -23.54 6.10 -27.51
C PHE A 142 -22.32 5.17 -27.51
N VAL A 143 -21.29 5.48 -28.29
CA VAL A 143 -20.04 4.70 -28.34
C VAL A 143 -19.35 4.72 -26.98
N GLY A 144 -19.24 5.88 -26.33
CA GLY A 144 -18.61 5.99 -25.02
C GLY A 144 -19.41 5.31 -23.91
N ALA A 145 -20.73 5.41 -23.92
CA ALA A 145 -21.60 4.66 -23.03
C ALA A 145 -21.47 3.14 -23.24
N THR A 146 -21.30 2.69 -24.49
CA THR A 146 -21.08 1.28 -24.83
C THR A 146 -19.70 0.80 -24.36
N MET A 147 -18.64 1.59 -24.55
CA MET A 147 -17.29 1.28 -24.04
C MET A 147 -17.28 1.21 -22.51
N PHE A 148 -17.96 2.14 -21.84
CA PHE A 148 -18.12 2.12 -20.38
C PHE A 148 -18.97 0.94 -19.90
N GLY A 149 -20.04 0.60 -20.60
CA GLY A 149 -20.89 -0.56 -20.30
C GLY A 149 -20.12 -1.89 -20.44
N THR A 150 -19.38 -2.05 -21.53
CA THR A 150 -18.53 -3.24 -21.76
C THR A 150 -17.42 -3.36 -20.72
N TYR A 151 -16.79 -2.25 -20.33
CA TYR A 151 -15.84 -2.23 -19.20
C TYR A 151 -16.50 -2.74 -17.91
N ASN A 152 -17.69 -2.26 -17.56
CA ASN A 152 -18.38 -2.70 -16.34
C ASN A 152 -18.75 -4.19 -16.40
N VAL A 153 -19.18 -4.71 -17.55
CA VAL A 153 -19.44 -6.16 -17.72
C VAL A 153 -18.16 -6.97 -17.52
N ILE A 154 -17.06 -6.59 -18.17
CA ILE A 154 -15.79 -7.30 -18.04
C ILE A 154 -15.28 -7.23 -16.59
N SER A 155 -15.28 -6.05 -15.97
CA SER A 155 -14.72 -5.86 -14.63
C SER A 155 -15.58 -6.46 -13.52
N LEU A 156 -16.88 -6.19 -13.50
CA LEU A 156 -17.78 -6.60 -12.41
C LEU A 156 -18.36 -7.99 -12.58
N VAL A 157 -18.61 -8.44 -13.81
CA VAL A 157 -19.24 -9.75 -14.04
C VAL A 157 -18.19 -10.81 -14.34
N VAL A 158 -17.18 -10.51 -15.16
CA VAL A 158 -16.20 -11.53 -15.54
C VAL A 158 -15.04 -11.58 -14.54
N LEU A 159 -14.30 -10.47 -14.39
CA LEU A 159 -13.08 -10.45 -13.59
C LEU A 159 -13.36 -10.65 -12.10
N LEU A 160 -14.35 -9.99 -11.53
CA LEU A 160 -14.70 -10.15 -10.12
C LEU A 160 -15.11 -11.60 -9.79
N ASN A 161 -15.94 -12.23 -10.63
CA ASN A 161 -16.34 -13.63 -10.42
C ASN A 161 -15.17 -14.60 -10.61
N MET A 162 -14.26 -14.32 -11.55
CA MET A 162 -13.04 -15.09 -11.72
C MET A 162 -12.11 -14.96 -10.50
N LEU A 163 -11.99 -13.76 -9.92
CA LEU A 163 -11.23 -13.53 -8.69
C LEU A 163 -11.78 -14.35 -7.53
N ILE A 164 -13.11 -14.34 -7.34
CA ILE A 164 -13.76 -15.15 -6.30
C ILE A 164 -13.48 -16.64 -6.53
N ALA A 165 -13.59 -17.13 -7.76
CA ALA A 165 -13.32 -18.53 -8.08
C ALA A 165 -11.86 -18.92 -7.78
N MET A 166 -10.89 -18.07 -8.15
CA MET A 166 -9.48 -18.30 -7.85
C MET A 166 -9.19 -18.23 -6.34
N MET A 167 -9.79 -17.30 -5.61
CA MET A 167 -9.64 -17.22 -4.14
C MET A 167 -10.21 -18.47 -3.47
N ASN A 168 -11.35 -18.99 -3.91
CA ASN A 168 -11.92 -20.22 -3.35
C ASN A 168 -11.00 -21.43 -3.54
N ASN A 169 -10.43 -21.59 -4.74
CA ASN A 169 -9.47 -22.67 -5.01
C ASN A 169 -8.17 -22.50 -4.22
N SER A 170 -7.62 -21.28 -4.19
CA SER A 170 -6.42 -20.95 -3.41
C SER A 170 -6.64 -21.20 -1.91
N TYR A 171 -7.80 -20.81 -1.37
CA TYR A 171 -8.14 -21.05 0.03
C TYR A 171 -8.17 -22.54 0.37
N GLN A 172 -8.77 -23.38 -0.48
CA GLN A 172 -8.80 -24.83 -0.27
C GLN A 172 -7.39 -25.44 -0.21
N LEU A 173 -6.51 -25.06 -1.14
CA LEU A 173 -5.12 -25.54 -1.16
C LEU A 173 -4.30 -25.09 0.05
N ILE A 174 -4.56 -23.87 0.54
CA ILE A 174 -3.82 -23.30 1.69
C ILE A 174 -4.37 -23.83 3.02
N ALA A 175 -5.67 -24.10 3.12
CA ALA A 175 -6.32 -24.54 4.35
C ALA A 175 -5.72 -25.84 4.91
N ASP A 176 -5.32 -26.77 4.04
CA ASP A 176 -4.75 -28.07 4.45
C ASP A 176 -3.46 -27.95 5.28
N HIS A 177 -2.65 -26.90 5.02
CA HIS A 177 -1.37 -26.67 5.70
C HIS A 177 -1.39 -25.48 6.65
N ALA A 178 -2.53 -24.77 6.76
CA ALA A 178 -2.66 -23.52 7.49
C ALA A 178 -2.27 -23.67 8.98
N ASP A 179 -2.60 -24.79 9.61
CA ASP A 179 -2.29 -25.05 11.03
C ASP A 179 -0.78 -25.20 11.30
N ILE A 180 -0.06 -25.89 10.42
CA ILE A 180 1.39 -26.09 10.54
C ILE A 180 2.09 -24.75 10.38
N GLU A 181 1.65 -23.97 9.40
CA GLU A 181 2.23 -22.69 9.05
C GLU A 181 1.93 -21.62 10.09
N TRP A 182 0.72 -21.62 10.62
CA TRP A 182 0.35 -20.79 11.76
C TRP A 182 1.19 -21.12 12.98
N LYS A 183 1.35 -22.40 13.34
CA LYS A 183 2.21 -22.80 14.47
C LYS A 183 3.65 -22.35 14.25
N PHE A 184 4.18 -22.46 13.03
CA PHE A 184 5.51 -21.96 12.68
C PHE A 184 5.62 -20.44 12.82
N ALA A 185 4.64 -19.68 12.30
CA ALA A 185 4.60 -18.22 12.44
C ALA A 185 4.48 -17.78 13.91
N ARG A 186 3.64 -18.47 14.69
CA ARG A 186 3.49 -18.23 16.13
C ARG A 186 4.78 -18.52 16.89
N THR A 187 5.48 -19.60 16.58
CA THR A 187 6.78 -19.91 17.20
C THR A 187 7.82 -18.84 16.85
N LYS A 188 7.84 -18.33 15.61
CA LYS A 188 8.72 -17.20 15.25
C LYS A 188 8.40 -15.94 16.05
N LEU A 189 7.11 -15.63 16.24
CA LEU A 189 6.69 -14.51 17.08
C LEU A 189 7.19 -14.71 18.51
N TRP A 190 6.99 -15.88 19.11
CA TRP A 190 7.49 -16.17 20.47
C TRP A 190 9.01 -16.09 20.57
N MET A 191 9.75 -16.64 19.60
CA MET A 191 11.21 -16.55 19.55
C MET A 191 11.71 -15.10 19.54
N SER A 192 10.98 -14.18 18.88
CA SER A 192 11.35 -12.75 18.89
C SER A 192 11.25 -12.09 20.27
N TYR A 193 10.47 -12.65 21.20
CA TYR A 193 10.37 -12.19 22.59
C TYR A 193 11.33 -12.93 23.53
N PHE A 194 11.89 -14.07 23.12
CA PHE A 194 12.88 -14.82 23.91
C PHE A 194 14.30 -14.26 23.79
N GLU A 195 14.64 -13.58 22.68
CA GLU A 195 15.96 -12.97 22.51
C GLU A 195 16.15 -11.77 23.47
N GLU A 196 17.27 -11.74 24.20
CA GLU A 196 17.57 -10.74 25.25
C GLU A 196 17.79 -9.29 24.74
N GLY A 197 17.64 -9.05 23.43
CA GLY A 197 17.94 -7.77 22.79
C GLY A 197 16.84 -6.70 22.86
N GLY A 198 15.63 -7.04 23.33
CA GLY A 198 14.45 -6.16 23.28
C GLY A 198 13.58 -6.21 24.54
N THR A 199 14.20 -6.27 25.71
CA THR A 199 13.50 -6.49 27.00
C THR A 199 12.58 -5.35 27.44
N LEU A 200 12.72 -4.14 26.86
CA LEU A 200 11.90 -2.98 27.20
C LEU A 200 10.85 -2.71 26.11
N PRO A 201 9.55 -2.63 26.45
CA PRO A 201 8.55 -2.20 25.47
C PRO A 201 8.78 -0.75 25.07
N THR A 202 8.48 -0.39 23.82
CA THR A 202 8.30 1.03 23.45
C THR A 202 7.19 1.62 24.32
N PRO A 203 7.37 2.76 25.02
CA PRO A 203 8.33 3.86 24.80
C PRO A 203 9.65 3.78 25.59
N PHE A 204 9.80 2.82 26.51
CA PHE A 204 10.94 2.76 27.44
C PHE A 204 12.25 2.31 26.79
N ASN A 205 12.20 1.77 25.57
CA ASN A 205 13.37 1.46 24.76
C ASN A 205 14.15 2.71 24.27
N ILE A 206 13.59 3.91 24.39
CA ILE A 206 14.26 5.15 23.94
C ILE A 206 15.27 5.64 24.98
N ILE A 207 15.06 5.35 26.27
CA ILE A 207 15.98 5.78 27.32
C ILE A 207 17.22 4.87 27.24
N PRO A 208 18.39 5.39 26.83
CA PRO A 208 19.58 4.56 26.68
C PRO A 208 19.94 3.98 28.03
N SER A 209 20.00 2.65 28.13
CA SER A 209 20.49 2.01 29.35
C SER A 209 21.94 2.43 29.60
N PRO A 210 22.38 2.57 30.87
CA PRO A 210 23.78 2.91 31.19
C PRO A 210 24.79 1.97 30.52
N LYS A 211 24.41 0.70 30.31
CA LYS A 211 25.19 -0.28 29.57
C LYS A 211 25.29 0.07 28.07
N SER A 212 24.19 0.46 27.43
CA SER A 212 24.16 0.88 26.02
C SER A 212 25.02 2.13 25.79
N ALA A 213 24.97 3.12 26.69
CA ALA A 213 25.82 4.29 26.62
C ALA A 213 27.32 3.94 26.72
N TRP A 214 27.69 2.99 27.59
CA TRP A 214 29.07 2.52 27.70
C TRP A 214 29.54 1.75 26.46
N TYR A 215 28.68 0.90 25.87
CA TYR A 215 28.98 0.23 24.61
C TYR A 215 29.11 1.21 23.44
N PHE A 216 28.27 2.24 23.40
CA PHE A 216 28.36 3.32 22.41
C PHE A 216 29.65 4.11 22.56
N PHE A 217 30.06 4.43 23.79
CA PHE A 217 31.33 5.11 24.05
C PHE A 217 32.54 4.24 23.68
N LYS A 218 32.51 2.95 23.99
CA LYS A 218 33.53 1.98 23.54
C LYS A 218 33.56 1.84 22.02
N TRP A 219 32.41 1.86 21.36
CA TRP A 219 32.31 1.79 19.90
C TRP A 219 32.90 3.06 19.26
N ILE A 220 32.58 4.24 19.79
CA ILE A 220 33.20 5.51 19.40
C ILE A 220 34.71 5.47 19.62
N GLN A 221 35.18 4.97 20.76
CA GLN A 221 36.60 4.85 21.07
C GLN A 221 37.31 3.87 20.13
N LYS A 222 36.65 2.78 19.70
CA LYS A 222 37.17 1.84 18.70
C LYS A 222 37.22 2.42 17.28
N GLN A 223 36.36 3.38 16.96
CA GLN A 223 36.35 4.08 15.67
C GLN A 223 37.32 5.27 15.62
N LEU A 224 37.52 5.97 16.74
CA LEU A 224 38.49 7.06 16.88
C LEU A 224 39.92 6.57 17.12
N ALA A 225 40.10 5.39 17.72
CA ALA A 225 41.39 4.71 17.73
C ALA A 225 41.71 4.23 16.31
N LEU A 226 42.49 5.04 15.59
CA LEU A 226 43.14 4.68 14.33
C LEU A 226 43.68 3.24 14.36
N PRO A 227 43.62 2.48 13.25
CA PRO A 227 44.07 1.10 13.19
C PRO A 227 45.60 1.06 13.22
N CYS A 228 46.19 1.13 14.41
CA CYS A 228 47.59 0.84 14.60
C CYS A 228 47.72 -0.46 15.39
N SER A 229 47.99 -1.55 14.65
CA SER A 229 48.62 -2.81 15.08
C SER A 229 47.78 -4.07 15.39
N THR A 230 46.43 -4.09 15.34
CA THR A 230 45.65 -5.29 15.72
C THR A 230 44.89 -6.00 14.60
N VAL A 231 45.12 -5.64 13.33
CA VAL A 231 44.41 -6.25 12.18
C VAL A 231 44.80 -7.72 11.91
N LEU A 232 45.91 -8.22 12.47
CA LEU A 232 46.36 -9.60 12.23
C LEU A 232 45.82 -10.65 13.22
N SER A 233 45.32 -10.27 14.40
CA SER A 233 44.84 -11.24 15.40
C SER A 233 43.33 -11.50 15.33
N ASP A 234 42.51 -10.49 15.03
CA ASP A 234 41.04 -10.65 15.04
C ASP A 234 40.50 -11.44 13.84
N ARG A 235 41.17 -11.39 12.66
CA ARG A 235 40.76 -12.21 11.50
C ARG A 235 40.92 -13.72 11.73
N ALA A 236 41.85 -14.14 12.58
CA ALA A 236 42.09 -15.55 12.88
C ALA A 236 41.02 -16.13 13.82
N LEU A 237 40.52 -15.33 14.77
CA LEU A 237 39.43 -15.71 15.70
C LEU A 237 38.04 -15.65 15.05
N ASP A 238 37.80 -14.70 14.14
CA ASP A 238 36.52 -14.64 13.43
C ASP A 238 36.34 -15.82 12.46
N GLN A 239 37.43 -16.30 11.81
CA GLN A 239 37.37 -17.46 10.92
C GLN A 239 37.13 -18.78 11.66
N THR A 240 37.64 -18.95 12.88
CA THR A 240 37.35 -20.14 13.70
C THR A 240 35.92 -20.11 14.23
N PHE A 241 35.41 -18.95 14.67
CA PHE A 241 34.03 -18.80 15.15
C PHE A 241 32.99 -18.98 14.02
N ILE A 242 33.28 -18.50 12.80
CA ILE A 242 32.40 -18.71 11.62
C ILE A 242 32.39 -20.18 11.18
N LYS A 243 33.52 -20.89 11.28
CA LYS A 243 33.58 -22.34 11.01
C LYS A 243 32.73 -23.13 12.00
N GLU A 244 32.80 -22.79 13.29
CA GLU A 244 32.05 -23.47 14.36
C GLU A 244 30.53 -23.20 14.29
N LYS A 245 30.14 -21.97 13.93
CA LYS A 245 28.72 -21.64 13.68
C LYS A 245 28.15 -22.36 12.45
N ARG A 246 28.94 -22.61 11.41
CA ARG A 246 28.50 -23.37 10.22
C ARG A 246 28.36 -24.87 10.51
N THR A 247 29.23 -25.45 11.35
CA THR A 247 29.10 -26.87 11.75
C THR A 247 27.94 -27.11 12.71
N LEU A 248 27.60 -26.15 13.58
CA LEU A 248 26.43 -26.26 14.47
C LEU A 248 25.09 -26.08 13.72
N LYS A 249 25.05 -25.24 12.68
CA LYS A 249 23.83 -25.00 11.89
C LYS A 249 23.47 -26.14 10.91
N MET A 250 24.37 -27.11 10.70
CA MET A 250 24.08 -28.34 9.93
C MET A 250 23.72 -29.54 10.81
N ARG A 251 23.71 -29.39 12.14
CA ARG A 251 23.36 -30.45 13.10
C ARG A 251 21.97 -30.30 13.74
N PHE A 252 21.16 -29.34 13.28
CA PHE A 252 19.76 -29.15 13.67
C PHE A 252 18.89 -28.92 12.43
#